data_AF-A0A847X639-F1
#
_entry.id   AF-A0A847X639-F1
#
_cell.length_a   1.000
_cell.length_b   1.000
_cell.length_c   1.000
_cell.angle_alpha   90.00
_cell.angle_beta   90.00
_cell.angle_gamma   90.00
#
_symmetry.space_group_name_H-M   'P 1'
#
loop_
_entity.id
_entity.type
_entity.pdbx_description
1 polymer ?
#
loop_
_entity_poly.entity_id
_entity_poly.type
_entity_poly.pdbx_seq_one_letter_code
_entity_poly.pdbx_strand_id
1 'polypeptide(L)'
;MSFYAAFKNLPLEEANAVYSIYVFNRIIDDIVDETPDQKAALEKYRDFYKEYEFFKNRKDKDNYNWRALRDTVDKYNIPYAFFEEQLEGQRRGIGLTGFSTEKELEEYSRLVAGSVGKMLLPVLSSSYDRKMERACEELGIAMQYTNIKRYFRRCKGSIPSLSPTRPYERV
;
A
#
# COMPACT_ATOMS: atom_id res chain seq x y z
N MET A 1 0.23 -16.46 -3.78
CA MET A 1 1.09 -15.92 -4.87
C MET A 1 1.85 -14.72 -4.31
N SER A 2 3.14 -14.55 -4.61
CA SER A 2 3.90 -13.36 -4.20
C SER A 2 3.77 -12.25 -5.24
N PHE A 3 3.94 -11.00 -4.83
CA PHE A 3 3.91 -9.83 -5.72
C PHE A 3 4.89 -9.98 -6.89
N TYR A 4 6.13 -10.39 -6.61
CA TYR A 4 7.14 -10.71 -7.62
C TYR A 4 6.66 -11.72 -8.67
N ALA A 5 5.98 -12.80 -8.24
CA ALA A 5 5.50 -13.83 -9.15
C ALA A 5 4.40 -13.34 -10.10
N ALA A 6 3.63 -12.31 -9.71
CA ALA A 6 2.58 -11.72 -10.53
C ALA A 6 3.14 -10.88 -11.68
N PHE A 7 4.30 -10.25 -11.49
CA PHE A 7 4.87 -9.28 -12.43
C PHE A 7 6.14 -9.75 -13.15
N LYS A 8 6.65 -10.95 -12.85
CA LYS A 8 7.90 -11.49 -13.41
C LYS A 8 7.96 -11.60 -14.95
N ASN A 9 6.81 -11.56 -15.63
CA ASN A 9 6.72 -11.69 -17.10
C ASN A 9 6.52 -10.34 -17.81
N LEU A 10 6.52 -9.22 -17.08
CA LEU A 10 6.48 -7.90 -17.69
C LEU A 10 7.78 -7.63 -18.46
N PRO A 11 7.74 -6.78 -19.50
CA PRO A 11 8.99 -6.25 -20.05
C PRO A 11 9.76 -5.50 -18.95
N LEU A 12 11.08 -5.44 -19.13
CA LEU A 12 12.02 -5.02 -18.07
C LEU A 12 11.68 -3.64 -17.49
N GLU A 13 11.20 -2.74 -18.35
CA GLU A 13 10.90 -1.36 -18.00
C GLU A 13 9.68 -1.26 -17.05
N GLU A 14 8.57 -1.90 -17.41
CA GLU A 14 7.37 -1.97 -16.59
C GLU A 14 7.64 -2.76 -15.30
N ALA A 15 8.46 -3.82 -15.37
CA ALA A 15 8.87 -4.56 -14.19
C ALA A 15 9.64 -3.66 -13.19
N ASN A 16 10.60 -2.87 -13.67
CA ASN A 16 11.34 -1.92 -12.83
C ASN A 16 10.43 -0.86 -12.22
N ALA A 17 9.47 -0.34 -13.00
CA ALA A 17 8.47 0.60 -12.50
C ALA A 17 7.63 0.00 -11.37
N VAL A 18 7.12 -1.22 -11.57
CA VAL A 18 6.39 -1.98 -10.56
C VAL A 18 7.25 -2.23 -9.31
N TYR A 19 8.54 -2.54 -9.47
CA TYR A 19 9.45 -2.74 -8.33
C TYR A 19 9.71 -1.46 -7.55
N SER A 20 9.83 -0.30 -8.21
CA SER A 20 10.00 0.97 -7.50
C SER A 20 8.77 1.31 -6.64
N ILE A 21 7.56 1.09 -7.16
CA ILE A 21 6.30 1.23 -6.43
C ILE A 21 6.23 0.24 -5.27
N TYR A 22 6.63 -1.02 -5.51
CA TYR A 22 6.67 -2.05 -4.47
C TYR A 22 7.61 -1.67 -3.32
N VAL A 23 8.81 -1.19 -3.63
CA VAL A 23 9.80 -0.77 -2.63
C VAL A 23 9.26 0.39 -1.79
N PHE A 24 8.63 1.40 -2.41
CA PHE A 24 7.97 2.49 -1.67
C PHE A 24 6.94 1.95 -0.67
N ASN A 25 6.02 1.09 -1.13
CA ASN A 25 4.98 0.51 -0.29
C ASN A 25 5.56 -0.38 0.81
N ARG A 26 6.60 -1.16 0.50
CA ARG A 26 7.24 -2.05 1.46
C ARG A 26 7.93 -1.30 2.59
N ILE A 27 8.63 -0.21 2.29
CA ILE A 27 9.30 0.62 3.31
C ILE A 27 8.28 1.15 4.32
N ILE A 28 7.12 1.63 3.85
CA ILE A 28 6.12 2.16 4.76
C ILE A 28 5.34 1.07 5.50
N ASP A 29 5.05 -0.07 4.85
CA ASP A 29 4.51 -1.25 5.52
C ASP A 29 5.42 -1.69 6.69
N ASP A 30 6.75 -1.75 6.45
CA ASP A 30 7.73 -2.16 7.46
C ASP A 30 7.78 -1.19 8.66
N ILE A 31 7.50 0.11 8.45
CA ILE A 31 7.36 1.06 9.56
C ILE A 31 6.22 0.64 10.49
N VAL A 32 5.08 0.20 9.95
CA VAL A 32 3.89 -0.18 10.71
C VAL A 32 4.02 -1.60 11.29
N ASP A 33 4.46 -2.56 10.49
CA ASP A 33 4.48 -3.98 10.85
C ASP A 33 5.68 -4.36 11.73
N GLU A 34 6.84 -3.74 11.53
CA GLU A 34 8.09 -4.10 12.23
C GLU A 34 8.44 -3.17 13.41
N THR A 35 7.54 -2.24 13.76
CA THR A 35 7.73 -1.33 14.90
C THR A 35 6.61 -1.50 15.94
N PRO A 36 6.77 -2.40 16.93
CA PRO A 36 5.73 -2.67 17.93
C PRO A 36 5.37 -1.46 18.80
N ASP A 37 6.32 -0.56 19.06
CA ASP A 37 6.07 0.66 19.82
C ASP A 37 5.41 1.72 18.95
N GLN A 38 4.17 2.09 19.29
CA GLN A 38 3.36 3.03 18.49
C GLN A 38 4.03 4.41 18.36
N LYS A 39 4.71 4.88 19.40
CA LYS A 39 5.37 6.19 19.37
C LYS A 39 6.56 6.18 18.42
N ALA A 40 7.39 5.13 18.46
CA ALA A 40 8.48 4.93 17.53
C ALA A 40 7.98 4.77 16.09
N ALA A 41 6.86 4.06 15.87
CA ALA A 41 6.26 3.92 14.54
C ALA A 41 5.80 5.28 13.98
N LEU A 42 5.17 6.11 14.82
CA LEU A 42 4.79 7.48 14.45
C LEU A 42 5.99 8.37 14.14
N GLU A 43 7.08 8.25 14.90
CA GLU A 43 8.33 8.99 14.65
C GLU A 43 8.94 8.59 13.30
N LYS A 44 9.11 7.29 13.05
CA LYS A 44 9.58 6.76 11.76
C LYS A 44 8.68 7.19 10.58
N TYR A 45 7.36 7.09 10.74
CA TYR A 45 6.40 7.55 9.74
C TYR A 45 6.58 9.04 9.44
N ARG A 46 6.73 9.89 10.48
CA ARG A 46 6.93 11.33 10.30
C ARG A 46 8.20 11.63 9.54
N ASP A 47 9.29 10.90 9.79
CA ASP A 47 10.53 11.10 9.08
C ASP A 47 10.44 10.62 7.62
N PHE A 48 9.82 9.46 7.37
CA PHE A 48 9.52 9.01 6.01
C PHE A 48 8.63 9.99 5.25
N TYR A 49 7.60 10.54 5.90
CA TYR A 49 6.71 11.52 5.29
C TYR A 49 7.43 12.83 4.94
N LYS A 50 8.38 13.29 5.76
CA LYS A 50 9.25 14.43 5.41
C LYS A 50 10.11 14.14 4.17
N GLU A 51 10.67 12.93 4.07
CA GLU A 51 11.42 12.52 2.88
C GLU A 51 10.53 12.49 1.64
N TYR A 52 9.32 11.94 1.76
CA TYR A 52 8.32 11.97 0.69
C TYR A 52 7.96 13.40 0.27
N GLU A 53 7.79 14.33 1.21
CA GLU A 53 7.53 15.74 0.88
C GLU A 53 8.72 16.37 0.15
N PHE A 54 9.96 16.06 0.53
CA PHE A 54 11.12 16.49 -0.24
C PHE A 54 11.12 15.88 -1.65
N PHE A 55 10.80 14.59 -1.78
CA PHE A 55 10.65 13.93 -3.07
C PHE A 55 9.59 14.60 -3.95
N LYS A 56 8.39 14.83 -3.42
CA LYS A 56 7.28 15.51 -4.13
C LYS A 56 7.69 16.91 -4.61
N ASN A 57 8.45 17.64 -3.80
CA ASN A 57 8.91 18.99 -4.11
C ASN A 57 10.26 19.05 -4.85
N ARG A 58 10.81 17.91 -5.29
CA ARG A 58 12.13 17.79 -5.96
C ARG A 58 13.30 18.39 -5.15
N LYS A 59 13.26 18.22 -3.84
CA LYS A 59 14.27 18.66 -2.85
C LYS A 59 14.89 17.49 -2.08
N ASP A 60 14.56 16.28 -2.46
CA ASP A 60 15.08 15.05 -1.86
C ASP A 60 16.59 14.95 -2.04
N LYS A 61 17.22 14.30 -1.07
CA LYS A 61 18.62 13.88 -1.19
C LYS A 61 18.69 12.74 -2.18
N ASP A 62 19.82 12.66 -2.86
CA ASP A 62 20.06 11.61 -3.84
C ASP A 62 20.15 10.23 -3.16
N ASN A 63 19.03 9.49 -3.17
CA ASN A 63 18.91 8.11 -2.70
C ASN A 63 18.36 7.25 -3.86
N TYR A 64 18.91 6.05 -4.03
CA TYR A 64 18.51 5.11 -5.07
C TYR A 64 17.00 4.80 -5.10
N ASN A 65 16.32 4.72 -3.94
CA ASN A 65 14.88 4.48 -3.88
C ASN A 65 14.07 5.65 -4.47
N TRP A 66 14.37 6.87 -4.05
CA TRP A 66 13.69 8.07 -4.53
C TRP A 66 14.01 8.36 -5.99
N ARG A 67 15.24 8.10 -6.45
CA ARG A 67 15.59 8.17 -7.88
C ARG A 67 14.78 7.20 -8.73
N ALA A 68 14.71 5.93 -8.33
CA ALA A 68 13.95 4.93 -9.08
C ALA A 68 12.45 5.25 -9.10
N LEU A 69 11.90 5.69 -7.98
CA LEU A 69 10.50 6.12 -7.93
C LEU A 69 10.27 7.39 -8.76
N ARG A 70 11.21 8.33 -8.79
CA ARG A 70 11.13 9.55 -9.61
C ARG A 70 11.05 9.22 -11.09
N ASP A 71 11.93 8.33 -11.57
CA ASP A 71 11.92 7.85 -12.95
C ASP A 71 10.55 7.26 -13.32
N THR A 72 10.00 6.40 -12.46
CA THR A 72 8.66 5.81 -12.64
C THR A 72 7.54 6.86 -12.64
N VAL A 73 7.51 7.76 -11.65
CA VAL A 73 6.45 8.78 -11.53
C VAL A 73 6.46 9.72 -12.72
N ASP A 74 7.64 10.20 -13.13
CA ASP A 74 7.78 11.12 -14.26
C ASP A 74 7.43 10.44 -15.59
N LYS A 75 7.87 9.19 -15.77
CA LYS A 75 7.66 8.44 -17.02
C LYS A 75 6.21 8.07 -17.25
N TYR A 76 5.53 7.57 -16.22
CA TYR A 76 4.14 7.11 -16.31
C TYR A 76 3.12 8.16 -15.86
N ASN A 77 3.57 9.37 -15.52
CA ASN A 77 2.74 10.48 -15.02
C ASN A 77 1.84 10.05 -13.86
N ILE A 78 2.38 9.28 -12.90
CA ILE A 78 1.60 8.73 -11.80
C ILE A 78 1.18 9.87 -10.84
N PRO A 79 -0.11 10.07 -10.57
CA PRO A 79 -0.57 11.10 -9.63
C PRO A 79 -0.02 10.88 -8.21
N TYR A 80 0.58 11.94 -7.65
CA TYR A 80 1.02 11.95 -6.24
C TYR A 80 -0.10 11.65 -5.25
N ALA A 81 -1.35 11.99 -5.59
CA ALA A 81 -2.52 11.71 -4.78
C ALA A 81 -2.65 10.22 -4.41
N PHE A 82 -2.25 9.29 -5.29
CA PHE A 82 -2.30 7.86 -4.98
C PHE A 82 -1.31 7.48 -3.88
N PHE A 83 -0.11 8.08 -3.88
CA PHE A 83 0.88 7.89 -2.82
C PHE A 83 0.42 8.52 -1.51
N GLU A 84 -0.23 9.69 -1.57
CA GLU A 84 -0.80 10.36 -0.39
C GLU A 84 -1.91 9.53 0.27
N GLU A 85 -2.74 8.86 -0.52
CA GLU A 85 -3.75 7.91 0.00
C GLU A 85 -3.09 6.73 0.73
N GLN A 86 -2.04 6.14 0.15
CA GLN A 86 -1.28 5.08 0.81
C GLN A 86 -0.69 5.56 2.14
N LEU A 87 -0.02 6.71 2.13
CA LEU A 87 0.58 7.31 3.34
C LEU A 87 -0.47 7.52 4.42
N GLU A 88 -1.64 8.05 4.07
CA GLU A 88 -2.75 8.25 5.01
C GLU A 88 -3.27 6.92 5.56
N GLY A 89 -3.42 5.89 4.72
CA GLY A 89 -3.79 4.54 5.16
C GLY A 89 -2.81 3.98 6.18
N GLN A 90 -1.52 4.06 5.89
CA GLN A 90 -0.46 3.59 6.78
C GLN A 90 -0.44 4.36 8.10
N ARG A 91 -0.62 5.68 8.05
CA ARG A 91 -0.76 6.52 9.24
C ARG A 91 -1.93 6.08 10.13
N ARG A 92 -3.08 5.77 9.54
CA ARG A 92 -4.27 5.26 10.26
C ARG A 92 -4.05 3.85 10.83
N GLY A 93 -3.19 3.06 10.19
CA GLY A 93 -2.83 1.72 10.65
C GLY A 93 -1.97 1.70 11.92
N ILE A 94 -1.25 2.79 12.21
CA ILE A 94 -0.37 2.85 13.39
C ILE A 94 -1.19 2.80 14.70
N GLY A 95 -1.07 1.70 15.42
CA GLY A 95 -1.81 1.44 16.66
C GLY A 95 -3.25 0.96 16.43
N LEU A 96 -3.60 0.61 15.19
CA LEU A 96 -4.90 0.01 14.87
C LEU A 96 -4.97 -1.42 15.46
N THR A 97 -5.99 -1.69 16.25
CA THR A 97 -6.20 -2.99 16.91
C THR A 97 -7.35 -3.81 16.31
N GLY A 98 -8.15 -3.20 15.41
CA GLY A 98 -9.26 -3.84 14.73
C GLY A 98 -10.19 -2.83 14.06
N PHE A 99 -11.24 -3.35 13.41
CA PHE A 99 -12.29 -2.56 12.78
C PHE A 99 -13.63 -2.84 13.46
N SER A 100 -14.43 -1.80 13.68
CA SER A 100 -15.76 -1.91 14.28
C SER A 100 -16.84 -2.19 13.23
N THR A 101 -16.61 -1.75 11.99
CA THR A 101 -17.55 -1.93 10.87
C THR A 101 -16.87 -2.42 9.60
N GLU A 102 -17.63 -3.06 8.72
CA GLU A 102 -17.14 -3.45 7.39
C GLU A 102 -16.74 -2.22 6.56
N LYS A 103 -17.45 -1.10 6.72
CA LYS A 103 -17.14 0.15 6.03
C LYS A 103 -15.78 0.73 6.45
N GLU A 104 -15.41 0.62 7.73
CA GLU A 104 -14.08 1.02 8.20
C GLU A 104 -12.98 0.15 7.60
N LEU A 105 -13.21 -1.17 7.53
CA LEU A 105 -12.30 -2.10 6.86
C LEU A 105 -12.16 -1.80 5.37
N GLU A 106 -13.27 -1.52 4.69
CA GLU A 106 -13.29 -1.18 3.27
C GLU A 106 -12.51 0.10 3.00
N GLU A 107 -12.79 1.17 3.76
CA GLU A 107 -12.08 2.44 3.62
C GLU A 107 -10.58 2.30 3.93
N TYR A 108 -10.22 1.53 4.96
CA TYR A 108 -8.82 1.24 5.24
C TYR A 108 -8.17 0.49 4.07
N SER A 109 -8.84 -0.54 3.54
CA SER A 109 -8.33 -1.35 2.42
C SER A 109 -8.21 -0.55 1.14
N ARG A 110 -9.12 0.40 0.91
CA ARG A 110 -9.05 1.36 -0.20
C ARG A 110 -7.78 2.20 -0.11
N LEU A 111 -7.44 2.69 1.09
CA LEU A 111 -6.23 3.48 1.32
C LEU A 111 -4.94 2.66 1.19
N VAL A 112 -4.86 1.46 1.79
CA VAL A 112 -3.58 0.71 1.87
C VAL A 112 -3.30 -0.25 0.72
N ALA A 113 -4.32 -0.55 -0.10
CA ALA A 113 -4.20 -1.51 -1.21
C ALA A 113 -4.91 -1.04 -2.48
N GLY A 114 -6.05 -0.38 -2.36
CA GLY A 114 -6.72 0.26 -3.50
C GLY A 114 -5.84 1.33 -4.16
N SER A 115 -5.20 2.16 -3.34
CA SER A 115 -4.19 3.15 -3.78
C SER A 115 -3.05 2.51 -4.57
N VAL A 116 -2.54 1.34 -4.15
CA VAL A 116 -1.51 0.58 -4.87
C VAL A 116 -2.00 0.13 -6.24
N GLY A 117 -3.25 -0.35 -6.33
CA GLY A 117 -3.89 -0.64 -7.61
C GLY A 117 -3.90 0.57 -8.53
N LYS A 118 -4.22 1.76 -8.01
CA LYS A 118 -4.19 3.02 -8.75
C LYS A 118 -2.78 3.46 -9.17
N MET A 119 -1.77 3.25 -8.32
CA MET A 119 -0.35 3.50 -8.68
C MET A 119 0.11 2.63 -9.85
N LEU A 120 -0.37 1.38 -9.92
CA LEU A 120 0.05 0.42 -10.94
C LEU A 120 -0.67 0.64 -12.29
N LEU A 121 -1.87 1.23 -12.29
CA LEU A 121 -2.65 1.41 -13.51
C LEU A 121 -1.88 2.12 -14.65
N PRO A 122 -1.23 3.27 -14.43
CA PRO A 122 -0.48 3.94 -15.51
C PRO A 122 0.70 3.14 -16.04
N VAL A 123 1.24 2.20 -15.25
CA VAL A 123 2.35 1.32 -15.66
C VAL A 123 1.84 0.15 -16.49
N LEU A 124 0.68 -0.41 -16.14
CA LEU A 124 0.16 -1.64 -16.72
C LEU A 124 -0.82 -1.41 -17.87
N SER A 125 -1.22 -0.17 -18.12
CA SER A 125 -2.18 0.19 -19.16
C SER A 125 -1.74 1.43 -19.91
N SER A 126 -1.78 1.39 -21.24
CA SER A 126 -1.59 2.54 -22.11
C SER A 126 -2.78 3.51 -22.13
N SER A 127 -3.90 3.11 -21.54
CA SER A 127 -5.15 3.87 -21.50
C SER A 127 -5.57 4.13 -20.07
N TYR A 128 -5.88 5.39 -19.78
CA TYR A 128 -6.45 5.80 -18.50
C TYR A 128 -7.90 6.19 -18.69
N ASP A 129 -8.80 5.50 -17.99
CA ASP A 129 -10.18 5.92 -17.79
C ASP A 129 -10.60 5.67 -16.34
N ARG A 130 -11.63 6.41 -15.87
CA ARG A 130 -12.07 6.31 -14.48
C ARG A 130 -12.65 4.96 -14.10
N LYS A 131 -13.18 4.19 -15.06
CA LYS A 131 -13.71 2.84 -14.80
C LYS A 131 -12.57 1.87 -14.53
N MET A 132 -11.48 1.98 -15.29
CA MET A 132 -10.26 1.20 -15.07
C MET A 132 -9.60 1.56 -13.75
N GLU A 133 -9.51 2.85 -13.40
CA GLU A 133 -9.00 3.27 -12.08
C GLU A 133 -9.80 2.62 -10.95
N ARG A 134 -11.13 2.69 -11.03
CA ARG A 134 -12.02 2.07 -10.06
C ARG A 134 -11.83 0.55 -10.01
N ALA A 135 -11.72 -0.12 -11.16
CA ALA A 135 -11.50 -1.57 -11.20
C ALA A 135 -10.16 -1.97 -10.56
N CYS A 136 -9.10 -1.19 -10.77
CA CYS A 136 -7.81 -1.40 -10.12
C CYS A 136 -7.87 -1.17 -8.61
N GLU A 137 -8.61 -0.15 -8.16
CA GLU A 137 -8.87 0.11 -6.74
C GLU A 137 -9.62 -1.07 -6.09
N GLU A 138 -10.72 -1.53 -6.71
CA GLU A 138 -11.53 -2.66 -6.26
C GLU A 138 -10.72 -3.96 -6.19
N LEU A 139 -9.84 -4.21 -7.17
CA LEU A 139 -8.92 -5.35 -7.15
C LEU A 139 -7.96 -5.27 -5.96
N GLY A 140 -7.40 -4.09 -5.68
CA GLY A 140 -6.54 -3.85 -4.52
C GLY A 140 -7.26 -4.15 -3.19
N ILE A 141 -8.50 -3.67 -3.05
CA ILE A 141 -9.35 -3.95 -1.89
C ILE A 141 -9.58 -5.46 -1.73
N ALA A 142 -9.95 -6.16 -2.80
CA ALA A 142 -10.18 -7.62 -2.77
C ALA A 142 -8.92 -8.41 -2.38
N MET A 143 -7.74 -8.00 -2.86
CA MET A 143 -6.46 -8.58 -2.45
C MET A 143 -6.20 -8.35 -0.96
N GLN A 144 -6.50 -7.17 -0.42
CA GLN A 144 -6.32 -6.90 1.00
C GLN A 144 -7.23 -7.76 1.89
N TYR A 145 -8.48 -7.97 1.48
CA TYR A 145 -9.39 -8.86 2.18
C TYR A 145 -8.87 -10.30 2.19
N THR A 146 -8.23 -10.72 1.09
CA THR A 146 -7.57 -12.03 1.00
C THR A 146 -6.37 -12.13 1.95
N ASN A 147 -5.56 -11.07 2.06
CA ASN A 147 -4.42 -11.00 2.99
C ASN A 147 -4.88 -11.11 4.44
N ILE A 148 -5.91 -10.36 4.84
CA ILE A 148 -6.48 -10.40 6.19
C ILE A 148 -7.00 -11.80 6.54
N LYS A 149 -7.76 -12.43 5.63
CA LYS A 149 -8.22 -13.81 5.82
C LYS A 149 -7.06 -14.80 5.99
N ARG A 150 -5.99 -14.63 5.22
CA ARG A 150 -4.78 -15.47 5.33
C ARG A 150 -4.03 -15.25 6.64
N TYR A 151 -3.97 -14.01 7.14
CA TYR A 151 -3.40 -13.69 8.45
C TYR A 151 -4.15 -14.43 9.56
N PHE A 152 -5.49 -14.33 9.58
CA PHE A 152 -6.31 -15.04 10.55
C PHE A 152 -6.11 -16.55 10.53
N ARG A 153 -5.96 -17.16 9.35
CA ARG A 153 -5.66 -18.61 9.23
C ARG A 153 -4.30 -18.99 9.84
N ARG A 154 -3.29 -18.11 9.74
CA ARG A 154 -1.93 -18.34 10.27
C ARG A 154 -1.85 -18.15 11.78
N CYS A 155 -2.59 -17.19 12.33
CA CYS A 155 -2.56 -16.87 13.77
C CYS A 155 -3.45 -17.77 14.64
N LYS A 156 -4.09 -18.82 14.10
CA LYS A 156 -4.90 -19.81 14.86
C LYS A 156 -4.10 -20.67 15.88
N GLY A 157 -2.87 -20.27 16.25
CA GLY A 157 -2.13 -20.79 17.41
C GLY A 157 -1.93 -19.79 18.56
N SER A 158 -2.28 -18.51 18.40
CA SER A 158 -2.19 -17.48 19.46
C SER A 158 -3.07 -16.28 19.06
N ILE A 159 -4.26 -16.16 19.65
CA ILE A 159 -5.20 -15.06 19.36
C ILE A 159 -5.12 -14.04 20.51
N PRO A 160 -4.59 -12.82 20.29
CA PRO A 160 -4.99 -11.66 21.10
C PRO A 160 -6.48 -11.42 20.84
N SER A 161 -7.27 -11.32 21.89
CA SER A 161 -8.74 -11.27 21.83
C SER A 161 -9.25 -10.16 20.91
N LEU A 162 -9.88 -10.55 19.81
CA LEU A 162 -10.84 -9.72 19.11
C LEU A 162 -12.18 -9.88 19.83
N SER A 163 -12.80 -8.77 20.23
CA SER A 163 -14.16 -8.78 20.78
C SER A 163 -15.14 -9.39 19.76
N PRO A 164 -16.19 -10.09 20.23
CA PRO A 164 -17.02 -10.93 19.37
C PRO A 164 -18.06 -10.10 18.62
N THR A 165 -17.67 -9.47 17.52
CA THR A 165 -18.61 -9.02 16.49
C THR A 165 -18.03 -9.45 15.14
N ARG A 166 -18.34 -10.70 14.74
CA ARG A 166 -17.79 -11.37 13.55
C ARG A 166 -18.60 -11.03 12.28
N PRO A 167 -18.00 -10.38 11.25
CA PRO A 167 -18.54 -10.38 9.89
C PRO A 167 -17.89 -11.42 8.95
N TYR A 168 -16.79 -12.07 9.34
CA TYR A 168 -15.94 -12.83 8.41
C TYR A 168 -16.39 -14.26 8.04
N GLU A 169 -17.59 -14.69 8.40
CA GLU A 169 -18.10 -16.05 8.12
C GLU A 169 -18.99 -16.18 6.87
N ARG A 170 -19.11 -15.13 6.03
CA ARG A 170 -19.93 -15.17 4.79
C ARG A 170 -19.18 -14.76 3.52
N VAL A 171 -18.08 -15.46 3.19
CA VAL A 171 -17.58 -15.56 1.80
C VAL A 171 -16.98 -16.94 1.55
#